data_AF-A0A8J3HK70-F1
#
_entry.id   AF-A0A8J3HK70-F1
#
_cell.length_a   1.000
_cell.length_b   1.000
_cell.length_c   1.000
_cell.angle_alpha   90.00
_cell.angle_beta   90.00
_cell.angle_gamma   90.00
#
_symmetry.space_group_name_H-M   'P 1'
#
loop_
_entity.id
_entity.type
_entity.pdbx_description
1 polymer ?
#
loop_
_entity_poly.entity_id
_entity_poly.type
_entity_poly.pdbx_seq_one_letter_code
_entity_poly.pdbx_strand_id
1 'polypeptide(L)'
;MSRNGFNIGDLVVCNPAEVPERWCGIVYRIERFGPVDAILERVGGGRGLRANPTALLPAPAADDTKTTVAMPQPPLPVGTVVTIAGPRWEGGPEPHVILRDGGQAANLAQLGGTDHRYWRRIPRTWLTTIDRQLILDALKPLTNG
;
A
#
# COMPACT_ATOMS: atom_id res chain seq x y z
N MET A 1 29.95 1.56 -21.41
CA MET A 1 30.01 0.23 -20.77
C MET A 1 29.62 0.40 -19.31
N SER A 2 28.39 0.06 -18.95
CA SER A 2 27.86 0.26 -17.60
C SER A 2 28.42 -0.81 -16.67
N ARG A 3 29.21 -0.40 -15.68
CA ARG A 3 30.01 -1.26 -14.80
C ARG A 3 29.19 -2.27 -13.97
N ASN A 4 27.86 -2.14 -13.93
CA ASN A 4 26.95 -2.93 -13.10
C ASN A 4 25.77 -3.59 -13.87
N GLY A 5 25.84 -3.70 -15.21
CA GLY A 5 24.90 -4.53 -15.99
C GLY A 5 23.44 -4.05 -16.11
N PHE A 6 22.99 -3.09 -15.30
CA PHE A 6 21.64 -2.54 -15.37
C PHE A 6 21.47 -1.42 -16.41
N ASN A 7 20.28 -1.35 -16.99
CA ASN A 7 19.83 -0.33 -17.91
C ASN A 7 18.69 0.52 -17.34
N ILE A 8 18.43 1.66 -17.97
CA ILE A 8 17.24 2.47 -17.68
C ILE A 8 16.01 1.65 -18.03
N GLY A 9 15.04 1.62 -17.13
CA GLY A 9 13.83 0.82 -17.25
C GLY A 9 13.89 -0.54 -16.54
N ASP A 10 15.07 -1.02 -16.14
CA ASP A 10 15.21 -2.29 -15.44
C ASP A 10 14.52 -2.25 -14.07
N LEU A 11 13.92 -3.39 -13.70
CA LEU A 11 13.33 -3.62 -12.40
C LEU A 11 14.36 -4.21 -11.45
N VAL A 12 14.49 -3.58 -10.28
CA VAL A 12 15.51 -3.91 -9.29
C VAL A 12 14.91 -3.91 -7.88
N VAL A 13 15.56 -4.64 -6.97
CA VAL A 13 15.29 -4.63 -5.54
C VAL A 13 16.57 -4.27 -4.79
N CYS A 14 16.45 -3.68 -3.61
CA CYS A 14 17.63 -3.38 -2.78
C CYS A 14 18.23 -4.67 -2.19
N ASN A 15 19.56 -4.77 -2.21
CA ASN A 15 20.29 -5.84 -1.54
C ASN A 15 20.16 -5.67 -0.01
N PRO A 16 19.55 -6.63 0.72
CA PRO A 16 19.38 -6.53 2.17
C PRO A 16 20.70 -6.58 2.95
N ALA A 17 21.80 -7.02 2.33
CA ALA A 17 23.13 -6.96 2.93
C ALA A 17 23.74 -5.55 2.92
N GLU A 18 23.30 -4.67 2.02
CA GLU A 18 23.89 -3.34 1.82
C GLU A 18 22.94 -2.19 2.17
N VAL A 19 21.65 -2.45 2.30
CA VAL A 19 20.61 -1.44 2.49
C VAL A 19 19.77 -1.75 3.73
N PRO A 20 19.34 -0.74 4.53
CA PRO A 20 18.44 -0.95 5.66
C PRO A 20 17.13 -1.63 5.27
N GLU A 21 16.65 -2.53 6.15
CA GLU A 21 15.46 -3.38 5.95
C GLU A 21 14.21 -2.63 5.46
N ARG A 22 14.04 -1.36 5.84
CA ARG A 22 12.92 -0.50 5.41
C ARG A 22 12.80 -0.31 3.89
N TRP A 23 13.86 -0.59 3.13
CA TRP A 23 13.89 -0.45 1.67
C TRP A 23 13.95 -1.80 0.94
N CYS A 24 14.11 -2.89 1.69
CA CYS A 24 14.21 -4.25 1.16
C CYS A 24 12.81 -4.77 0.79
N GLY A 25 12.74 -5.67 -0.19
CA GLY A 25 11.46 -6.24 -0.66
C GLY A 25 10.57 -5.27 -1.46
N ILE A 26 11.07 -4.06 -1.76
CA ILE A 26 10.40 -3.08 -2.61
C ILE A 26 11.01 -3.15 -4.01
N VAL A 27 10.15 -3.27 -5.03
CA VAL A 27 10.57 -3.20 -6.43
C VAL A 27 10.65 -1.76 -6.88
N TYR A 28 11.78 -1.42 -7.46
CA TYR A 28 12.05 -0.13 -8.07
C TYR A 28 12.34 -0.28 -9.55
N ARG A 29 12.07 0.78 -10.31
CA ARG A 29 12.47 0.93 -11.70
C ARG A 29 13.59 1.95 -11.80
N ILE A 30 14.64 1.63 -12.55
CA ILE A 30 15.71 2.60 -12.80
C ILE A 30 15.19 3.68 -13.75
N GLU A 31 15.06 4.91 -13.27
CA GLU A 31 14.64 6.05 -14.08
C GLU A 31 15.82 6.64 -14.86
N ARG A 32 16.94 6.83 -14.17
CA ARG A 32 18.17 7.36 -14.75
C ARG A 32 19.37 7.05 -13.87
N PHE A 33 20.56 7.10 -14.47
CA PHE A 33 21.81 7.02 -13.74
C PHE A 33 22.36 8.43 -13.48
N GLY A 34 22.69 8.69 -12.22
CA GLY A 34 23.57 9.79 -11.84
C GLY A 34 25.04 9.38 -11.96
N PRO A 35 25.97 10.28 -11.57
CA PRO A 35 27.42 10.00 -11.66
C PRO A 35 27.89 8.84 -10.77
N VAL A 36 27.20 8.58 -9.67
CA VAL A 36 27.55 7.55 -8.67
C VAL A 36 26.36 6.65 -8.34
N ASP A 37 25.14 7.19 -8.35
CA ASP A 37 23.94 6.48 -7.90
C ASP A 37 22.94 6.32 -9.04
N ALA A 38 22.14 5.26 -8.99
CA ALA A 38 20.91 5.17 -9.75
C ALA A 38 19.79 5.94 -9.04
N ILE A 39 18.98 6.65 -9.83
CA ILE A 39 17.73 7.25 -9.39
C ILE A 39 16.62 6.27 -9.73
N LEU A 40 15.89 5.87 -8.69
CA LEU A 40 14.95 4.78 -8.70
C LEU A 40 13.56 5.30 -8.41
N GLU A 41 12.62 4.94 -9.27
CA GLU A 41 11.20 5.18 -9.05
C GLU A 41 10.58 3.92 -8.42
N ARG A 42 9.76 4.07 -7.38
CA ARG A 42 9.08 2.93 -6.77
C ARG A 42 7.97 2.45 -7.68
N VAL A 43 7.99 1.16 -8.04
CA VAL A 43 6.89 0.55 -8.80
C VAL A 43 5.65 0.49 -7.90
N GLY A 44 4.55 1.10 -8.34
CA GLY A 44 3.34 1.30 -7.53
C GLY A 44 3.26 2.65 -6.81
N GLY A 45 4.21 3.56 -7.06
CA GLY A 45 4.18 4.93 -6.57
C GLY A 45 4.72 5.11 -5.15
N GLY A 46 4.95 6.37 -4.79
CA GLY A 46 5.54 6.78 -3.52
C GLY A 46 6.89 7.46 -3.68
N ARG A 47 7.71 7.43 -2.62
CA ARG A 47 9.00 8.11 -2.60
C ARG A 47 10.03 7.33 -3.42
N GLY A 48 10.58 7.97 -4.43
CA GLY A 48 11.74 7.46 -5.16
C GLY A 48 12.95 7.27 -4.24
N LEU A 49 13.84 6.37 -4.63
CA LEU A 49 15.05 6.05 -3.90
C LEU A 49 16.27 6.43 -4.74
N ARG A 50 17.35 6.82 -4.09
CA ARG A 50 18.65 6.96 -4.73
C ARG A 50 19.59 5.99 -4.06
N ALA A 51 20.17 5.09 -4.85
CA ALA A 51 21.00 4.01 -4.33
C ALA A 51 22.17 3.74 -5.28
N ASN A 52 23.30 3.31 -4.70
CA ASN A 52 24.43 2.87 -5.50
C ASN A 52 24.03 1.62 -6.30
N PRO A 53 24.38 1.51 -7.59
CA PRO A 53 24.03 0.34 -8.39
C PRO A 53 24.64 -0.98 -7.89
N THR A 54 25.65 -0.97 -7.00
CA THR A 54 26.15 -2.22 -6.36
C THR A 54 25.18 -2.76 -5.32
N ALA A 55 24.39 -1.88 -4.71
CA ALA A 55 23.39 -2.22 -3.70
C ALA A 55 22.06 -2.68 -4.31
N LEU A 56 22.03 -2.94 -5.63
CA LEU A 56 20.85 -3.35 -6.39
C LEU A 56 21.01 -4.77 -6.89
N LEU A 57 19.91 -5.51 -6.78
CA LEU A 57 19.76 -6.85 -7.34
C LEU A 57 18.69 -6.78 -8.44
N PRO A 58 18.82 -7.58 -9.52
CA PRO A 58 17.73 -7.72 -10.48
C PRO A 58 16.48 -8.18 -9.74
N ALA A 59 15.34 -7.57 -10.06
CA ALA A 59 14.08 -8.05 -9.51
C ALA A 59 13.86 -9.50 -9.98
N PRO A 60 13.42 -10.41 -9.10
CA PRO A 60 13.14 -11.79 -9.50
C PRO A 60 12.17 -11.79 -10.67
N ALA A 61 12.51 -12.53 -11.73
CA ALA A 61 11.62 -12.75 -12.87
C ALA A 61 10.30 -13.29 -12.31
N ALA A 62 9.19 -12.78 -12.86
CA ALA A 62 7.84 -13.14 -12.43
C ALA A 62 7.50 -14.58 -12.83
N ASP A 63 8.15 -15.56 -12.22
CA ASP A 63 7.73 -16.95 -12.20
C ASP A 63 7.67 -17.41 -10.73
N ASP A 64 6.45 -17.74 -10.32
CA ASP A 64 6.11 -18.57 -9.15
C ASP A 64 6.54 -18.14 -7.75
N THR A 65 6.44 -16.85 -7.45
CA THR A 65 5.92 -16.47 -6.13
C THR A 65 4.92 -15.37 -6.29
N LYS A 66 3.70 -15.59 -5.77
CA LYS A 66 2.59 -14.64 -5.69
C LYS A 66 3.03 -13.33 -5.01
N THR A 67 3.74 -12.48 -5.76
CA THR A 67 3.80 -11.06 -5.49
C THR A 67 2.54 -10.54 -6.13
N THR A 68 1.47 -10.44 -5.34
CA THR A 68 0.33 -9.62 -5.69
C THR A 68 0.88 -8.22 -5.90
N VAL A 69 1.19 -7.90 -7.16
CA VAL A 69 1.29 -6.54 -7.63
C VAL A 69 -0.01 -5.91 -7.19
N ALA A 70 0.02 -5.12 -6.12
CA ALA A 70 -1.11 -4.31 -5.75
C ALA A 70 -1.25 -3.32 -6.90
N MET A 71 -2.02 -3.71 -7.93
CA MET A 71 -2.60 -2.76 -8.86
C MET A 71 -3.11 -1.60 -8.01
N PRO A 72 -2.83 -0.34 -8.39
CA PRO A 72 -3.37 0.80 -7.65
C PRO A 72 -4.86 0.57 -7.50
N GLN A 73 -5.29 0.20 -6.28
CA GLN A 73 -6.69 -0.04 -6.04
C GLN A 73 -7.37 1.30 -6.30
N PRO A 74 -8.46 1.34 -7.07
CA PRO A 74 -9.20 2.57 -7.24
C PRO A 74 -9.49 3.15 -5.86
N PRO A 75 -9.33 4.47 -5.66
CA PRO A 75 -9.62 5.10 -4.39
C PRO A 75 -11.01 4.70 -3.92
N LEU A 76 -11.15 4.33 -2.66
CA LEU A 76 -12.47 4.04 -2.10
C LEU A 76 -13.29 5.32 -2.09
N PRO A 77 -14.55 5.26 -2.56
CA PRO A 77 -15.47 6.38 -2.45
C PRO A 77 -15.62 6.84 -0.99
N VAL A 78 -15.77 8.15 -0.81
CA VAL A 78 -16.19 8.70 0.48
C VAL A 78 -17.52 8.08 0.89
N GLY A 79 -17.66 7.71 2.16
CA GLY A 79 -18.84 6.99 2.66
C GLY A 79 -18.73 5.47 2.58
N THR A 80 -17.68 4.92 1.99
CA THR A 80 -17.44 3.47 2.01
C THR A 80 -17.21 2.97 3.43
N VAL A 81 -17.92 1.92 3.82
CA VAL A 81 -17.77 1.28 5.13
C VAL A 81 -16.70 0.20 5.05
N VAL A 82 -15.78 0.22 6.01
CA VAL A 82 -14.63 -0.70 6.08
C VAL A 82 -14.45 -1.22 7.51
N THR A 83 -13.84 -2.39 7.64
CA THR A 83 -13.17 -2.80 8.88
C THR A 83 -11.67 -2.58 8.77
N ILE A 84 -11.00 -2.46 9.91
CA ILE A 84 -9.56 -2.24 9.99
C ILE A 84 -8.92 -3.44 10.67
N ALA A 85 -7.97 -4.08 10.00
CA ALA A 85 -7.16 -5.15 10.55
C ALA A 85 -5.68 -4.88 10.22
N GLY A 86 -4.88 -4.61 11.23
CA GLY A 86 -3.47 -4.31 11.05
C GLY A 86 -2.64 -4.56 12.31
N PRO A 87 -1.33 -4.84 12.17
CA PRO A 87 -0.46 -5.23 13.28
C PRO A 87 -0.24 -4.14 14.34
N ARG A 88 -0.63 -2.88 14.06
CA ARG A 88 -0.59 -1.76 15.01
C ARG A 88 -1.93 -1.04 15.11
N TRP A 89 -3.02 -1.74 14.80
CA TRP A 89 -4.36 -1.21 14.98
C TRP A 89 -4.74 -1.29 16.46
N GLU A 90 -5.01 -0.14 17.06
CA GLU A 90 -5.38 -0.01 18.48
C GLU A 90 -6.85 0.42 18.65
N GLY A 91 -7.59 0.63 17.56
CA GLY A 91 -9.03 0.83 17.64
C GLY A 91 -9.77 -0.51 17.77
N GLY A 92 -11.04 -0.44 18.11
CA GLY A 92 -11.86 -1.65 18.24
C GLY A 92 -12.26 -2.25 16.87
N PRO A 93 -13.03 -3.35 16.90
CA PRO A 93 -13.47 -4.07 15.70
C PRO A 93 -14.62 -3.37 14.97
N GLU A 94 -15.10 -2.22 15.46
CA GLU A 94 -16.26 -1.54 14.93
C GLU A 94 -16.05 -1.10 13.47
N PRO A 95 -17.12 -0.99 12.67
CA PRO A 95 -17.03 -0.49 11.32
C PRO A 95 -16.62 0.98 11.30
N HIS A 96 -15.86 1.35 10.28
CA HIS A 96 -15.38 2.70 10.03
C HIS A 96 -15.81 3.17 8.64
N VAL A 97 -15.91 4.48 8.45
CA VAL A 97 -16.29 5.12 7.19
C VAL A 97 -15.12 5.87 6.61
N ILE A 98 -14.89 5.71 5.30
CA ILE A 98 -13.92 6.49 4.52
C ILE A 98 -14.38 7.94 4.46
N LEU A 99 -13.56 8.84 5.01
CA LEU A 99 -13.72 10.29 4.84
C LEU A 99 -12.92 10.82 3.65
N ARG A 100 -11.77 10.18 3.38
CA ARG A 100 -10.87 10.53 2.26
C ARG A 100 -9.95 9.35 1.98
N ASP A 101 -9.73 9.00 0.72
CA ASP A 101 -8.73 8.02 0.30
C ASP A 101 -7.69 8.67 -0.62
N GLY A 102 -6.40 8.48 -0.29
CA GLY A 102 -5.26 8.93 -1.09
C GLY A 102 -4.63 7.82 -1.94
N GLY A 103 -5.28 6.67 -2.08
CA GLY A 103 -4.82 5.50 -2.86
C GLY A 103 -3.87 4.58 -2.10
N GLN A 104 -3.01 5.12 -1.24
CA GLN A 104 -2.13 4.33 -0.37
C GLN A 104 -2.63 4.26 1.08
N ALA A 105 -3.33 5.29 1.51
CA ALA A 105 -3.86 5.40 2.86
C ALA A 105 -5.13 6.24 2.89
N ALA A 106 -6.02 5.93 3.83
CA ALA A 106 -7.29 6.61 4.00
C ALA A 106 -7.42 7.26 5.38
N ASN A 107 -8.29 8.26 5.45
CA ASN A 107 -8.77 8.83 6.70
C ASN A 107 -10.15 8.27 6.99
N LEU A 108 -10.37 7.91 8.25
CA LEU A 108 -11.51 7.13 8.69
C LEU A 108 -12.17 7.77 9.92
N ALA A 109 -13.47 7.58 10.06
CA ALA A 109 -14.19 7.81 11.31
C ALA A 109 -14.95 6.54 11.68
N GLN A 110 -15.14 6.30 12.97
CA GLN A 110 -15.92 5.15 13.43
C GLN A 110 -17.39 5.37 13.13
N LEU A 111 -18.04 4.37 12.54
CA LEU A 111 -19.47 4.40 12.27
C LEU A 111 -20.24 4.16 13.57
N GLY A 112 -21.11 5.09 13.96
CA GLY A 112 -21.89 5.00 15.19
C GLY A 112 -21.12 5.34 16.48
N GLY A 113 -19.85 5.77 16.38
CA GLY A 113 -19.07 6.21 17.54
C GLY A 113 -19.50 7.58 18.05
N THR A 114 -19.42 7.79 19.37
CA THR A 114 -19.81 9.04 20.06
C THR A 114 -18.67 10.02 20.27
N ASP A 115 -17.41 9.56 20.18
CA ASP A 115 -16.25 10.32 20.66
C ASP A 115 -15.64 11.27 19.62
N HIS A 116 -16.31 11.48 18.47
CA HIS A 116 -15.82 12.28 17.34
C HIS A 116 -14.39 11.91 16.88
N ARG A 117 -13.92 10.70 17.23
CA ARG A 117 -12.58 10.23 16.93
C ARG A 117 -12.46 9.93 15.45
N TYR A 118 -11.36 10.38 14.87
CA TYR A 118 -11.04 10.11 13.48
C TYR A 118 -9.57 9.71 13.37
N TRP A 119 -9.30 8.76 12.47
CA TRP A 119 -8.01 8.15 12.27
C TRP A 119 -7.44 8.60 10.92
N ARG A 120 -6.19 9.06 10.93
CA ARG A 120 -5.52 9.59 9.74
C ARG A 120 -4.54 8.56 9.19
N ARG A 121 -4.40 8.53 7.85
CA ARG A 121 -3.37 7.77 7.14
C ARG A 121 -3.34 6.27 7.51
N ILE A 122 -4.51 5.66 7.66
CA ILE A 122 -4.59 4.20 7.83
C ILE A 122 -4.23 3.52 6.50
N PRO A 123 -3.26 2.59 6.47
CA PRO A 123 -2.83 1.93 5.24
C PRO A 123 -3.99 1.24 4.54
N ARG A 124 -4.10 1.38 3.21
CA ARG A 124 -5.20 0.74 2.45
C ARG A 124 -5.17 -0.78 2.52
N THR A 125 -4.00 -1.36 2.74
CA THR A 125 -3.80 -2.81 2.96
C THR A 125 -4.39 -3.31 4.27
N TRP A 126 -4.72 -2.43 5.21
CA TRP A 126 -5.37 -2.79 6.48
C TRP A 126 -6.89 -2.70 6.40
N LEU A 127 -7.44 -2.25 5.27
CA LEU A 127 -8.87 -1.99 5.12
C LEU A 127 -9.53 -3.10 4.34
N THR A 128 -10.63 -3.60 4.89
CA THR A 128 -11.54 -4.52 4.20
C THR A 128 -12.87 -3.82 4.02
N THR A 129 -13.30 -3.62 2.78
CA THR A 129 -14.62 -3.05 2.48
C THR A 129 -15.70 -4.01 2.94
N ILE A 130 -16.66 -3.49 3.71
CA ILE A 130 -17.88 -4.24 4.02
C ILE A 130 -18.85 -4.01 2.87
N ASP A 131 -19.37 -5.10 2.30
CA ASP A 131 -20.41 -4.99 1.30
C ASP A 131 -21.66 -4.31 1.92
N ARG A 132 -22.04 -3.18 1.33
CA ARG A 132 -23.22 -2.43 1.75
C ARG A 132 -24.48 -3.29 1.66
N GLN A 133 -24.56 -4.20 0.69
CA GLN A 133 -25.74 -5.04 0.52
C GLN A 133 -25.88 -6.06 1.66
N LEU A 134 -24.77 -6.62 2.14
CA LEU A 134 -24.76 -7.48 3.33
C LEU A 134 -25.22 -6.75 4.60
N ILE A 135 -24.86 -5.47 4.75
CA ILE A 135 -25.36 -4.64 5.86
C ILE A 135 -26.86 -4.40 5.73
N LEU A 136 -27.34 -4.01 4.54
CA LEU A 136 -28.75 -3.73 4.31
C LEU A 136 -29.62 -4.99 4.48
N ASP A 137 -29.13 -6.15 4.06
CA ASP A 137 -29.80 -7.44 4.24
C ASP A 137 -29.84 -7.86 5.71
N ALA A 138 -28.79 -7.57 6.50
CA ALA A 138 -28.77 -7.79 7.93
C ALA A 138 -29.71 -6.85 8.72
N LEU A 139 -30.12 -5.72 8.14
CA LEU A 139 -31.06 -4.76 8.75
C LEU A 139 -32.54 -5.05 8.40
N LYS A 140 -32.81 -5.82 7.34
CA LYS A 140 -34.18 -6.25 6.99
C LYS A 140 -34.94 -7.00 8.10
N PRO A 141 -34.35 -7.85 8.94
CA PRO A 141 -35.11 -8.50 10.02
C PRO A 141 -35.56 -7.55 11.14
N LEU A 142 -35.10 -6.29 11.18
CA LEU A 142 -35.49 -5.31 12.20
C LEU A 142 -36.60 -4.34 11.76
N THR A 143 -37.11 -4.48 10.54
CA THR A 143 -38.20 -3.62 9.99
C THR A 143 -39.53 -4.34 9.79
N ASN A 144 -39.61 -5.63 10.15
CA ASN A 144 -40.87 -6.36 10.26
C ASN A 144 -41.20 -6.61 11.73
N GLY A 145 -41.70 -5.58 12.40
CA GLY A 145 -42.22 -5.61 13.77
C GLY A 145 -43.07 -4.38 14.02
#